data_AF-A0A3B8V491-F1
#
_entry.id   AF-A0A3B8V491-F1
#
_cell.length_a   1.000
_cell.length_b   1.000
_cell.length_c   1.000
_cell.angle_alpha   90.00
_cell.angle_beta   90.00
_cell.angle_gamma   90.00
#
_symmetry.space_group_name_H-M   'P 1'
#
loop_
_entity.id
_entity.type
_entity.pdbx_description
1 polymer ?
#
loop_
_entity_poly.entity_id
_entity_poly.type
_entity_poly.pdbx_seq_one_letter_code
_entity_poly.pdbx_strand_id
1 'polypeptide(L)'
;LPQILNGFGIRSAFISRGTNDCDTPCFFRWRSPDGSEALTFKAPETCGYGSFFYDVLSEYSPDYAAHEEEIFAAAVRYVERERTRTDLPYVILTDGMDHETIHEFMPALLTRLSAHFSCPAVQLPLDEVFAEIEAKKEETPVITGELAALCKENVMHNKLIPHTLSSRYDLKRANDDCQAILEKYAMPIAAMRAARGEEIDYGFIDYAYTLLLQNHAHDSICGCSIDAVHGEMLTRFEKCRRTALAYSDTYFAEEYAKNYKKDGKTYLEIYNPLPVEREETLTATIRFDADFPVRELPYIKYEQRNSFRIFDENGREIHYTLLSAARGVKALDRPAGNAQTSDVHVVSFAAKLLPCAYTVFEIRPYERPCRYTERLSDSPVSCRNEKIAFSVNPDGTVKITDNETGITYDRLHSFTDCGEIGDGWFHI
;
A
#
# COMPACT_ATOMS: atom_id res chain seq x y z
N LEU A 1 -13.61 -5.28 6.75
CA LEU A 1 -14.25 -4.52 5.66
C LEU A 1 -15.51 -3.77 6.10
N PRO A 2 -16.50 -4.36 6.82
CA PRO A 2 -17.73 -3.65 7.20
C PRO A 2 -17.52 -2.31 7.92
N GLN A 3 -16.56 -2.22 8.85
CA GLN A 3 -16.16 -0.94 9.46
C GLN A 3 -15.81 0.15 8.44
N ILE A 4 -15.01 -0.20 7.43
CA ILE A 4 -14.58 0.72 6.38
C ILE A 4 -15.79 1.14 5.55
N LEU A 5 -16.59 0.18 5.09
CA LEU A 5 -17.82 0.43 4.30
C LEU A 5 -18.78 1.38 5.04
N ASN A 6 -19.05 1.10 6.31
CA ASN A 6 -19.92 1.94 7.14
C ASN A 6 -19.42 3.38 7.27
N GLY A 7 -18.10 3.58 7.29
CA GLY A 7 -17.47 4.91 7.28
C GLY A 7 -17.78 5.74 6.03
N PHE A 8 -18.13 5.09 4.92
CA PHE A 8 -18.58 5.71 3.67
C PHE A 8 -20.10 5.61 3.45
N GLY A 9 -20.87 5.20 4.48
CA GLY A 9 -22.33 5.05 4.37
C GLY A 9 -22.78 3.79 3.61
N ILE A 10 -21.86 2.89 3.26
CA ILE A 10 -22.15 1.65 2.55
C ILE A 10 -22.52 0.57 3.57
N ARG A 11 -23.74 0.01 3.48
CA ARG A 11 -24.31 -0.95 4.44
C ARG A 11 -24.52 -2.35 3.88
N SER A 12 -24.19 -2.56 2.61
CA SER A 12 -24.37 -3.83 1.93
C SER A 12 -23.13 -4.21 1.12
N ALA A 13 -23.00 -5.48 0.79
CA ALA A 13 -21.91 -5.99 -0.02
C ALA A 13 -22.40 -7.11 -0.96
N PHE A 14 -21.95 -7.07 -2.20
CA PHE A 14 -22.06 -8.19 -3.14
C PHE A 14 -20.67 -8.81 -3.28
N ILE A 15 -20.55 -10.12 -3.03
CA ILE A 15 -19.26 -10.82 -3.10
C ILE A 15 -19.36 -12.08 -3.96
N SER A 16 -18.23 -12.53 -4.50
CA SER A 16 -18.15 -13.79 -5.27
C SER A 16 -17.11 -14.78 -4.73
N ARG A 17 -16.00 -14.31 -4.14
CA ARG A 17 -14.89 -15.16 -3.68
C ARG A 17 -14.75 -15.14 -2.15
N GLY A 18 -14.03 -16.13 -1.63
CA GLY A 18 -13.61 -16.18 -0.22
C GLY A 18 -14.62 -16.82 0.73
N THR A 19 -15.64 -17.48 0.19
CA THR A 19 -16.71 -18.21 0.90
C THR A 19 -17.11 -19.45 0.10
N ASN A 20 -17.80 -20.43 0.70
CA ASN A 20 -18.27 -21.61 -0.02
C ASN A 20 -19.77 -21.89 0.19
N ASP A 21 -20.52 -22.33 -0.83
CA ASP A 21 -21.96 -22.66 -0.75
C ASP A 21 -22.23 -23.80 0.25
N CYS A 22 -21.26 -24.68 0.46
CA CYS A 22 -21.38 -25.79 1.42
C CYS A 22 -21.40 -25.36 2.90
N ASP A 23 -20.91 -24.16 3.22
CA ASP A 23 -20.77 -23.66 4.60
C ASP A 23 -21.23 -22.22 4.80
N THR A 24 -21.55 -21.51 3.72
CA THR A 24 -21.91 -20.10 3.73
C THR A 24 -23.21 -19.91 2.96
N PRO A 25 -24.31 -19.49 3.61
CA PRO A 25 -25.56 -19.18 2.91
C PRO A 25 -25.39 -17.96 2.00
N CYS A 26 -26.25 -17.84 0.99
CA CYS A 26 -26.10 -16.77 0.02
C CYS A 26 -26.44 -15.38 0.57
N PHE A 27 -27.21 -15.28 1.66
CA PHE A 27 -27.42 -14.03 2.42
C PHE A 27 -26.90 -14.18 3.85
N PHE A 28 -26.13 -13.19 4.32
CA PHE A 28 -25.62 -13.14 5.69
C PHE A 28 -25.26 -11.71 6.11
N ARG A 29 -25.14 -11.46 7.42
CA ARG A 29 -24.57 -10.22 7.96
C ARG A 29 -23.06 -10.39 8.17
N TRP A 30 -22.26 -9.67 7.40
CA TRP A 30 -20.81 -9.66 7.58
C TRP A 30 -20.42 -8.69 8.68
N ARG A 31 -19.80 -9.17 9.76
CA ARG A 31 -19.44 -8.37 10.94
C ARG A 31 -17.92 -8.22 11.10
N SER A 32 -17.45 -6.99 11.29
CA SER A 32 -16.06 -6.69 11.65
C SER A 32 -15.81 -6.68 13.17
N PRO A 33 -14.55 -6.69 13.64
CA PRO A 33 -14.21 -6.74 15.06
C PRO A 33 -14.76 -5.58 15.92
N ASP A 34 -15.04 -4.42 15.32
CA ASP A 34 -15.66 -3.27 15.97
C ASP A 34 -17.19 -3.39 16.13
N GLY A 35 -17.79 -4.46 15.62
CA GLY A 35 -19.24 -4.69 15.64
C GLY A 35 -20.00 -4.08 14.45
N SER A 36 -19.32 -3.37 13.55
CA SER A 36 -19.91 -2.90 12.29
C SER A 36 -20.37 -4.07 11.44
N GLU A 37 -21.55 -3.96 10.84
CA GLU A 37 -22.14 -4.97 9.97
C GLU A 37 -22.46 -4.44 8.57
N ALA A 38 -22.44 -5.32 7.58
CA ALA A 38 -22.98 -5.11 6.24
C ALA A 38 -23.81 -6.33 5.79
N LEU A 39 -25.02 -6.08 5.27
CA LEU A 39 -25.84 -7.12 4.65
C LEU A 39 -25.17 -7.60 3.37
N THR A 40 -24.83 -8.87 3.30
CA THR A 40 -23.99 -9.41 2.23
C THR A 40 -24.73 -10.47 1.43
N PHE A 41 -24.65 -10.35 0.10
CA PHE A 41 -25.04 -11.40 -0.83
C PHE A 41 -23.78 -12.06 -1.42
N LYS A 42 -23.71 -13.39 -1.33
CA LYS A 42 -22.71 -14.23 -2.00
C LYS A 42 -23.28 -14.81 -3.30
N ALA A 43 -22.67 -14.42 -4.40
CA ALA A 43 -22.98 -14.94 -5.72
C ALA A 43 -22.74 -16.48 -5.82
N PRO A 44 -23.42 -17.17 -6.75
CA PRO A 44 -23.20 -18.61 -7.00
C PRO A 44 -21.73 -18.95 -7.29
N GLU A 45 -21.27 -20.11 -6.85
CA GLU A 45 -19.87 -20.51 -7.07
C GLU A 45 -19.52 -20.82 -8.53
N THR A 46 -20.50 -21.23 -9.34
CA THR A 46 -20.31 -21.66 -10.73
C THR A 46 -19.60 -20.58 -11.54
N CYS A 47 -20.09 -19.34 -11.46
CA CYS A 47 -19.55 -18.21 -12.20
C CYS A 47 -19.66 -16.85 -11.47
N GLY A 48 -19.80 -16.86 -10.14
CA GLY A 48 -19.86 -15.64 -9.34
C GLY A 48 -20.93 -14.68 -9.83
N TYR A 49 -20.54 -13.41 -9.99
CA TYR A 49 -21.41 -12.33 -10.47
C TYR A 49 -21.94 -12.54 -11.89
N GLY A 50 -21.38 -13.47 -12.68
CA GLY A 50 -21.85 -13.78 -14.03
C GLY A 50 -22.58 -15.11 -14.16
N SER A 51 -23.01 -15.67 -13.04
CA SER A 51 -23.70 -16.97 -12.98
C SER A 51 -24.97 -17.05 -13.83
N PHE A 52 -25.81 -16.01 -13.88
CA PHE A 52 -27.01 -16.02 -14.73
C PHE A 52 -26.65 -16.08 -16.20
N PHE A 53 -25.74 -15.20 -16.64
CA PHE A 53 -25.22 -15.24 -18.02
C PHE A 53 -24.64 -16.62 -18.36
N TYR A 54 -23.75 -17.12 -17.51
CA TYR A 54 -23.04 -18.38 -17.76
C TYR A 54 -24.01 -19.56 -17.91
N ASP A 55 -24.96 -19.72 -16.99
CA ASP A 55 -25.84 -20.89 -16.95
C ASP A 55 -27.06 -20.78 -17.88
N VAL A 56 -27.44 -19.57 -18.31
CA VAL A 56 -28.68 -19.33 -19.07
C VAL A 56 -28.43 -18.85 -20.49
N LEU A 57 -27.41 -18.01 -20.71
CA LEU A 57 -27.21 -17.28 -21.96
C LEU A 57 -25.98 -17.73 -22.74
N SER A 58 -24.89 -18.12 -22.07
CA SER A 58 -23.58 -18.31 -22.72
C SER A 58 -23.58 -19.33 -23.86
N GLU A 59 -24.37 -20.39 -23.75
CA GLU A 59 -24.51 -21.43 -24.80
C GLU A 59 -25.14 -20.90 -26.09
N TYR A 60 -25.98 -19.87 -25.98
CA TYR A 60 -26.75 -19.31 -27.10
C TYR A 60 -26.14 -18.01 -27.65
N SER A 61 -25.01 -17.56 -27.09
CA SER A 61 -24.35 -16.34 -27.54
C SER A 61 -23.70 -16.52 -28.94
N PRO A 62 -23.82 -15.54 -29.85
CA PRO A 62 -24.58 -14.30 -29.75
C PRO A 62 -26.02 -14.38 -30.33
N ASP A 63 -26.45 -15.55 -30.80
CA ASP A 63 -27.73 -15.74 -31.51
C ASP A 63 -28.92 -16.04 -30.57
N TYR A 64 -29.15 -15.15 -29.61
CA TYR A 64 -30.19 -15.34 -28.59
C TYR A 64 -31.61 -15.43 -29.18
N ALA A 65 -31.87 -14.72 -30.28
CA ALA A 65 -33.20 -14.63 -30.89
C ALA A 65 -33.68 -15.98 -31.45
N ALA A 66 -32.76 -16.84 -31.89
CA ALA A 66 -33.09 -18.18 -32.40
C ALA A 66 -33.43 -19.18 -31.27
N HIS A 67 -33.15 -18.84 -30.01
CA HIS A 67 -33.17 -19.76 -28.88
C HIS A 67 -34.02 -19.25 -27.70
N GLU A 68 -35.05 -18.44 -27.97
CA GLU A 68 -35.85 -17.79 -26.93
C GLU A 68 -36.49 -18.79 -25.94
N GLU A 69 -37.01 -19.92 -26.44
CA GLU A 69 -37.66 -20.94 -25.61
C GLU A 69 -36.65 -21.72 -24.77
N GLU A 70 -35.49 -22.05 -25.33
CA GLU A 70 -34.40 -22.71 -24.62
C GLU A 70 -33.83 -21.82 -23.51
N ILE A 71 -33.59 -20.54 -23.82
CA ILE A 71 -33.18 -19.51 -22.85
C ILE A 71 -34.20 -19.40 -21.73
N PHE A 72 -35.49 -19.32 -22.06
CA PHE A 72 -36.54 -19.23 -21.04
C PHE A 72 -36.58 -20.49 -20.16
N ALA A 73 -36.47 -21.67 -20.76
CA ALA A 73 -36.42 -22.92 -20.00
C ALA A 73 -35.18 -23.01 -19.10
N ALA A 74 -34.02 -22.51 -19.56
CA ALA A 74 -32.80 -22.42 -18.76
C ALA A 74 -32.95 -21.42 -17.60
N ALA A 75 -33.56 -20.25 -17.85
CA ALA A 75 -33.82 -19.24 -16.84
C ALA A 75 -34.74 -19.77 -15.72
N VAL A 76 -35.79 -20.51 -16.08
CA VAL A 76 -36.67 -21.17 -15.10
C VAL A 76 -35.89 -22.15 -14.21
N ARG A 77 -35.04 -23.01 -14.81
CA ARG A 77 -34.19 -23.94 -14.05
C ARG A 77 -33.21 -23.21 -13.13
N TYR A 78 -32.63 -22.12 -13.61
CA TYR A 78 -31.73 -21.28 -12.83
C TYR A 78 -32.44 -20.69 -11.59
N VAL A 79 -33.61 -20.08 -11.77
CA VAL A 79 -34.38 -19.49 -10.67
C VAL A 79 -34.74 -20.56 -9.63
N GLU A 80 -35.22 -21.73 -10.07
CA GLU A 80 -35.57 -22.81 -9.13
C GLU A 80 -34.36 -23.30 -8.32
N ARG A 81 -33.17 -23.33 -8.92
CA ARG A 81 -31.93 -23.65 -8.20
C ARG A 81 -31.58 -22.57 -7.18
N GLU A 82 -31.61 -21.29 -7.57
CA GLU A 82 -31.26 -20.19 -6.65
C GLU A 82 -32.22 -20.10 -5.46
N ARG A 83 -33.51 -20.46 -5.64
CA ARG A 83 -34.48 -20.56 -4.54
C ARG A 83 -34.07 -21.57 -3.46
N THR A 84 -33.20 -22.52 -3.76
CA THR A 84 -32.68 -23.48 -2.76
C THR A 84 -31.52 -22.93 -1.94
N ARG A 85 -30.92 -21.80 -2.32
CA ARG A 85 -29.75 -21.20 -1.63
C ARG A 85 -30.15 -20.24 -0.50
N THR A 86 -31.44 -19.93 -0.37
CA THR A 86 -31.97 -18.96 0.59
C THR A 86 -33.34 -19.35 1.11
N ASP A 87 -33.61 -19.06 2.38
CA ASP A 87 -34.96 -19.11 2.97
C ASP A 87 -35.72 -17.78 2.83
N LEU A 88 -35.04 -16.71 2.40
CA LEU A 88 -35.65 -15.42 2.14
C LEU A 88 -36.47 -15.45 0.83
N PRO A 89 -37.53 -14.63 0.70
CA PRO A 89 -38.37 -14.59 -0.49
C PRO A 89 -37.73 -13.82 -1.67
N TYR A 90 -36.40 -13.83 -1.78
CA TYR A 90 -35.64 -13.06 -2.78
C TYR A 90 -34.66 -13.95 -3.52
N VAL A 91 -34.63 -13.82 -4.84
CA VAL A 91 -33.61 -14.42 -5.71
C VAL A 91 -32.96 -13.29 -6.51
N ILE A 92 -31.64 -13.24 -6.49
CA ILE A 92 -30.87 -12.25 -7.26
C ILE A 92 -30.34 -12.92 -8.52
N LEU A 93 -30.72 -12.37 -9.67
CA LEU A 93 -30.24 -12.80 -10.99
C LEU A 93 -29.18 -11.81 -11.45
N THR A 94 -27.97 -12.30 -11.71
CA THR A 94 -26.82 -11.46 -12.03
C THR A 94 -26.44 -11.66 -13.49
N ASP A 95 -27.13 -10.92 -14.36
CA ASP A 95 -26.88 -10.91 -15.80
C ASP A 95 -25.70 -9.98 -16.13
N GLY A 96 -24.53 -10.57 -16.33
CA GLY A 96 -23.30 -9.88 -16.72
C GLY A 96 -22.12 -10.85 -16.80
N MET A 97 -21.03 -10.44 -17.43
CA MET A 97 -19.75 -11.17 -17.46
C MET A 97 -18.63 -10.19 -17.80
N ASP A 98 -17.37 -10.60 -17.61
CA ASP A 98 -16.20 -9.78 -17.95
C ASP A 98 -16.31 -9.29 -19.41
N HIS A 99 -16.48 -7.98 -19.60
CA HIS A 99 -16.63 -7.30 -20.90
C HIS A 99 -17.87 -7.68 -21.72
N GLU A 100 -18.91 -8.26 -21.11
CA GLU A 100 -20.15 -8.61 -21.81
C GLU A 100 -21.02 -7.39 -22.15
N THR A 101 -21.80 -7.54 -23.20
CA THR A 101 -22.73 -6.53 -23.71
C THR A 101 -24.10 -6.58 -23.01
N ILE A 102 -24.91 -5.55 -23.22
CA ILE A 102 -26.26 -5.48 -22.66
C ILE A 102 -27.20 -6.40 -23.45
N HIS A 103 -27.94 -7.25 -22.75
CA HIS A 103 -28.97 -8.11 -23.35
C HIS A 103 -30.31 -7.37 -23.49
N GLU A 104 -30.57 -6.79 -24.67
CA GLU A 104 -31.79 -5.98 -24.93
C GLU A 104 -33.12 -6.74 -24.73
N PHE A 105 -33.11 -8.07 -24.83
CA PHE A 105 -34.30 -8.92 -24.65
C PHE A 105 -34.63 -9.21 -23.17
N MET A 106 -33.79 -8.78 -22.21
CA MET A 106 -33.96 -9.09 -20.79
C MET A 106 -35.34 -8.67 -20.22
N PRO A 107 -35.91 -7.50 -20.55
CA PRO A 107 -37.26 -7.14 -20.07
C PRO A 107 -38.36 -8.11 -20.51
N ALA A 108 -38.25 -8.67 -21.72
CA ALA A 108 -39.20 -9.68 -22.22
C ALA A 108 -39.04 -11.00 -21.45
N LEU A 109 -37.80 -11.43 -21.20
CA LEU A 109 -37.50 -12.62 -20.40
C LEU A 109 -38.03 -12.48 -18.96
N LEU A 110 -37.81 -11.34 -18.31
CA LEU A 110 -38.31 -11.03 -16.97
C LEU A 110 -39.84 -11.02 -16.90
N THR A 111 -40.52 -10.54 -17.95
CA THR A 111 -41.99 -10.59 -18.04
C THR A 111 -42.49 -12.03 -18.06
N ARG A 112 -41.83 -12.90 -18.85
CA ARG A 112 -42.16 -14.34 -18.90
C ARG A 112 -41.89 -15.03 -17.57
N LEU A 113 -40.76 -14.74 -16.92
CA LEU A 113 -40.42 -15.28 -15.60
C LEU A 113 -41.44 -14.85 -14.55
N SER A 114 -41.86 -13.57 -14.59
CA SER A 114 -42.86 -13.05 -13.66
C SER A 114 -44.18 -13.80 -13.76
N ALA A 115 -44.64 -14.07 -15.00
CA ALA A 115 -45.84 -14.84 -15.25
C ALA A 115 -45.70 -16.31 -14.80
N HIS A 116 -44.55 -16.94 -15.06
CA HIS A 116 -44.29 -18.33 -14.71
C HIS A 116 -44.31 -18.59 -13.21
N PHE A 117 -43.61 -17.75 -12.44
CA PHE A 117 -43.49 -17.92 -10.98
C PHE A 117 -44.62 -17.23 -10.20
N SER A 118 -45.52 -16.49 -10.88
CA SER A 118 -46.53 -15.64 -10.23
C SER A 118 -45.92 -14.70 -9.18
N CYS A 119 -44.72 -14.19 -9.46
CA CYS A 119 -43.90 -13.37 -8.58
C CYS A 119 -43.20 -12.29 -9.43
N PRO A 120 -43.02 -11.05 -8.97
CA PRO A 120 -42.28 -10.06 -9.74
C PRO A 120 -40.84 -10.49 -10.01
N ALA A 121 -40.44 -10.50 -11.28
CA ALA A 121 -39.04 -10.53 -11.71
C ALA A 121 -38.73 -9.17 -12.35
N VAL A 122 -37.91 -8.37 -11.69
CA VAL A 122 -37.67 -6.97 -12.03
C VAL A 122 -36.17 -6.68 -12.10
N GLN A 123 -35.81 -5.68 -12.91
CA GLN A 123 -34.45 -5.15 -12.97
C GLN A 123 -34.38 -3.89 -12.09
N LEU A 124 -33.50 -3.90 -11.10
CA LEU A 124 -33.32 -2.80 -10.14
C LEU A 124 -31.84 -2.46 -9.97
N PRO A 125 -31.50 -1.21 -9.60
CA PRO A 125 -30.18 -0.90 -9.05
C PRO A 125 -29.89 -1.76 -7.82
N LEU A 126 -28.64 -2.16 -7.64
CA LEU A 126 -28.24 -3.06 -6.55
C LEU A 126 -28.56 -2.48 -5.16
N ASP A 127 -28.46 -1.16 -4.99
CA ASP A 127 -28.81 -0.47 -3.74
C ASP A 127 -30.29 -0.65 -3.37
N GLU A 128 -31.19 -0.62 -4.37
CA GLU A 128 -32.63 -0.84 -4.16
C GLU A 128 -32.91 -2.30 -3.77
N VAL A 129 -32.21 -3.26 -4.39
CA VAL A 129 -32.30 -4.69 -4.02
C VAL A 129 -31.93 -4.89 -2.55
N PHE A 130 -30.81 -4.33 -2.09
CA PHE A 130 -30.42 -4.46 -0.68
C PHE A 130 -31.34 -3.69 0.27
N ALA A 131 -31.91 -2.56 -0.15
CA ALA A 131 -32.88 -1.83 0.65
C ALA A 131 -34.17 -2.65 0.89
N GLU A 132 -34.63 -3.43 -0.09
CA GLU A 132 -35.76 -4.33 0.09
C GLU A 132 -35.46 -5.47 1.08
N ILE A 133 -34.25 -6.03 1.02
CA ILE A 133 -33.83 -7.17 1.85
C ILE A 133 -33.51 -6.74 3.29
N GLU A 134 -33.12 -5.48 3.50
CA GLU A 134 -32.69 -4.93 4.79
C GLU A 134 -33.70 -5.19 5.92
N ALA A 135 -35.01 -5.13 5.63
CA ALA A 135 -36.07 -5.40 6.60
C ALA A 135 -36.05 -6.83 7.16
N LYS A 136 -35.46 -7.77 6.40
CA LYS A 136 -35.33 -9.19 6.76
C LYS A 136 -33.91 -9.56 7.18
N LYS A 137 -32.99 -8.61 7.29
CA LYS A 137 -31.58 -8.92 7.57
C LYS A 137 -31.38 -9.73 8.84
N GLU A 138 -32.22 -9.53 9.86
CA GLU A 138 -32.14 -10.23 11.15
C GLU A 138 -32.41 -11.74 11.04
N GLU A 139 -33.09 -12.16 9.96
CA GLU A 139 -33.35 -13.56 9.62
C GLU A 139 -32.11 -14.27 9.04
N THR A 140 -31.07 -13.52 8.65
CA THR A 140 -29.83 -14.08 8.07
C THR A 140 -28.79 -14.39 9.16
N PRO A 141 -27.87 -15.34 8.95
CA PRO A 141 -26.81 -15.61 9.93
C PRO A 141 -25.72 -14.54 9.89
N VAL A 142 -24.89 -14.53 10.92
CA VAL A 142 -23.75 -13.62 11.05
C VAL A 142 -22.46 -14.36 10.70
N ILE A 143 -21.63 -13.76 9.84
CA ILE A 143 -20.29 -14.24 9.51
C ILE A 143 -19.28 -13.17 9.93
N THR A 144 -18.23 -13.59 10.64
CA THR A 144 -17.21 -12.67 11.21
C THR A 144 -15.85 -12.90 10.58
N GLY A 145 -15.04 -11.84 10.49
CA GLY A 145 -13.64 -11.94 10.11
C GLY A 145 -13.39 -11.76 8.60
N GLU A 146 -12.23 -12.19 8.15
CA GLU A 146 -11.81 -12.11 6.75
C GLU A 146 -12.47 -13.21 5.91
N LEU A 147 -12.96 -12.85 4.72
CA LEU A 147 -13.53 -13.79 3.75
C LEU A 147 -12.44 -14.24 2.78
N ALA A 148 -11.61 -15.19 3.22
CA ALA A 148 -10.48 -15.73 2.47
C ALA A 148 -10.48 -17.27 2.43
N ALA A 149 -11.67 -17.89 2.49
CA ALA A 149 -11.77 -19.34 2.39
C ALA A 149 -11.28 -19.83 1.01
N LEU A 150 -10.52 -20.92 1.00
CA LEU A 150 -10.18 -21.62 -0.23
C LEU A 150 -11.45 -22.24 -0.84
N CYS A 151 -11.52 -22.23 -2.17
CA CYS A 151 -12.60 -22.87 -2.91
C CYS A 151 -12.56 -24.39 -2.69
N LYS A 152 -13.69 -24.97 -2.30
CA LYS A 152 -13.83 -26.42 -2.10
C LYS A 152 -14.33 -27.15 -3.35
N GLU A 153 -15.14 -26.47 -4.16
CA GLU A 153 -15.60 -27.00 -5.44
C GLU A 153 -14.56 -26.78 -6.55
N ASN A 154 -14.59 -27.62 -7.58
CA ASN A 154 -13.71 -27.49 -8.74
C ASN A 154 -14.27 -26.49 -9.76
N VAL A 155 -14.36 -25.22 -9.37
CA VAL A 155 -14.85 -24.10 -10.18
C VAL A 155 -13.79 -23.01 -10.27
N MET A 156 -13.68 -22.32 -11.42
CA MET A 156 -12.64 -21.31 -11.62
C MET A 156 -12.93 -19.97 -10.91
N HIS A 157 -14.20 -19.58 -10.86
CA HIS A 157 -14.61 -18.23 -10.46
C HIS A 157 -14.68 -18.03 -8.93
N ASN A 158 -14.59 -19.10 -8.13
CA ASN A 158 -14.54 -19.01 -6.66
C ASN A 158 -13.13 -19.28 -6.08
N LYS A 159 -12.13 -19.65 -6.90
CA LYS A 159 -10.75 -19.90 -6.41
C LYS A 159 -10.18 -18.68 -5.69
N LEU A 160 -9.57 -18.90 -4.53
CA LEU A 160 -8.68 -17.90 -3.93
C LEU A 160 -7.39 -17.85 -4.76
N ILE A 161 -6.90 -16.63 -5.01
CA ILE A 161 -5.75 -16.35 -5.88
C ILE A 161 -4.62 -15.65 -5.09
N PRO A 162 -4.11 -16.28 -4.00
CA PRO A 162 -3.17 -15.62 -3.09
C PRO A 162 -1.78 -15.40 -3.72
N HIS A 163 -1.43 -16.14 -4.77
CA HIS A 163 -0.11 -16.07 -5.39
C HIS A 163 0.11 -14.77 -6.20
N THR A 164 -0.96 -14.04 -6.50
CA THR A 164 -0.89 -12.67 -7.05
C THR A 164 -0.09 -11.71 -6.17
N LEU A 165 0.05 -11.99 -4.86
CA LEU A 165 0.87 -11.20 -3.94
C LEU A 165 2.34 -11.14 -4.37
N SER A 166 2.87 -12.23 -4.92
CA SER A 166 4.27 -12.33 -5.38
C SER A 166 4.45 -12.10 -6.88
N SER A 167 3.37 -12.10 -7.66
CA SER A 167 3.46 -11.76 -9.09
C SER A 167 3.91 -10.31 -9.25
N ARG A 168 4.92 -10.05 -10.09
CA ARG A 168 5.37 -8.69 -10.41
C ARG A 168 5.65 -7.82 -9.17
N TYR A 169 6.62 -8.25 -8.35
CA TYR A 169 7.07 -7.49 -7.17
C TYR A 169 7.45 -6.04 -7.48
N ASP A 170 7.95 -5.76 -8.70
CA ASP A 170 8.24 -4.41 -9.18
C ASP A 170 7.02 -3.46 -9.06
N LEU A 171 5.81 -3.96 -9.33
CA LEU A 171 4.57 -3.19 -9.18
C LEU A 171 4.20 -2.95 -7.71
N LYS A 172 4.37 -3.97 -6.85
CA LYS A 172 4.09 -3.87 -5.41
C LYS A 172 5.02 -2.85 -4.75
N ARG A 173 6.32 -2.92 -5.06
CA ARG A 173 7.30 -1.93 -4.59
C ARG A 173 6.97 -0.52 -5.08
N ALA A 174 6.65 -0.35 -6.36
CA ALA A 174 6.30 0.96 -6.92
C ALA A 174 5.02 1.54 -6.28
N ASN A 175 4.04 0.67 -5.97
CA ASN A 175 2.85 1.04 -5.21
C ASN A 175 3.20 1.54 -3.81
N ASP A 176 3.98 0.75 -3.06
CA ASP A 176 4.39 1.09 -1.70
C ASP A 176 5.18 2.40 -1.66
N ASP A 177 6.08 2.62 -2.61
CA ASP A 177 6.84 3.87 -2.74
C ASP A 177 5.91 5.07 -2.96
N CYS A 178 4.88 4.93 -3.79
CA CYS A 178 3.88 5.98 -4.05
C CYS A 178 2.99 6.26 -2.83
N GLN A 179 2.49 5.21 -2.19
CA GLN A 179 1.69 5.33 -0.96
C GLN A 179 2.51 5.96 0.16
N ALA A 180 3.78 5.54 0.34
CA ALA A 180 4.65 6.09 1.36
C ALA A 180 4.85 7.60 1.20
N ILE A 181 5.16 8.09 -0.01
CA ILE A 181 5.34 9.53 -0.23
C ILE A 181 4.01 10.30 -0.09
N LEU A 182 2.89 9.76 -0.59
CA LEU A 182 1.60 10.45 -0.50
C LEU A 182 1.05 10.48 0.93
N GLU A 183 1.00 9.34 1.60
CA GLU A 183 0.34 9.16 2.89
C GLU A 183 1.22 9.59 4.06
N LYS A 184 2.55 9.47 3.93
CA LYS A 184 3.48 9.85 5.01
C LYS A 184 4.07 11.25 4.80
N TYR A 185 4.15 11.79 3.59
CA TYR A 185 4.69 13.13 3.38
C TYR A 185 3.66 14.13 2.85
N ALA A 186 3.16 13.95 1.62
CA ALA A 186 2.34 14.95 0.96
C ALA A 186 1.06 15.31 1.75
N MET A 187 0.31 14.30 2.20
CA MET A 187 -0.92 14.50 2.99
C MET A 187 -0.64 15.11 4.38
N PRO A 188 0.33 14.61 5.17
CA PRO A 188 0.70 15.27 6.42
C PRO A 188 1.17 16.72 6.24
N ILE A 189 1.95 17.02 5.20
CA ILE A 189 2.36 18.39 4.87
C ILE A 189 1.13 19.26 4.56
N ALA A 190 0.21 18.77 3.73
CA ALA A 190 -1.05 19.47 3.42
C ALA A 190 -1.85 19.76 4.70
N ALA A 191 -1.96 18.79 5.60
CA ALA A 191 -2.63 18.95 6.89
C ALA A 191 -1.93 20.00 7.78
N MET A 192 -0.60 19.99 7.85
CA MET A 192 0.17 20.99 8.61
C MET A 192 -0.03 22.40 8.06
N ARG A 193 0.05 22.57 6.74
CA ARG A 193 -0.20 23.85 6.06
C ARG A 193 -1.63 24.33 6.34
N ALA A 194 -2.62 23.44 6.27
CA ALA A 194 -4.01 23.78 6.54
C ALA A 194 -4.20 24.23 8.00
N ALA A 195 -3.54 23.56 8.94
CA ALA A 195 -3.55 23.94 10.36
C ALA A 195 -2.90 25.31 10.62
N ARG A 196 -1.96 25.74 9.77
CA ARG A 196 -1.36 27.09 9.79
C ARG A 196 -2.22 28.15 9.09
N GLY A 197 -3.36 27.77 8.53
CA GLY A 197 -4.23 28.66 7.75
C GLY A 197 -3.71 28.96 6.35
N GLU A 198 -2.78 28.14 5.83
CA GLU A 198 -2.29 28.25 4.46
C GLU A 198 -3.30 27.64 3.48
N GLU A 199 -3.39 28.21 2.28
CA GLU A 199 -4.19 27.65 1.20
C GLU A 199 -3.50 26.39 0.64
N ILE A 200 -4.25 25.31 0.48
CA ILE A 200 -3.73 24.02 0.01
C ILE A 200 -4.11 23.83 -1.45
N ASP A 201 -3.09 23.74 -2.30
CA ASP A 201 -3.25 23.27 -3.67
C ASP A 201 -3.38 21.74 -3.68
N TYR A 202 -4.62 21.25 -3.58
CA TYR A 202 -4.92 19.83 -3.69
C TYR A 202 -4.76 19.30 -5.13
N GLY A 203 -4.59 20.14 -6.15
CA GLY A 203 -4.50 19.68 -7.54
C GLY A 203 -3.35 18.71 -7.79
N PHE A 204 -2.19 18.93 -7.16
CA PHE A 204 -1.06 17.99 -7.23
C PHE A 204 -1.37 16.67 -6.51
N ILE A 205 -2.00 16.73 -5.35
CA ILE A 205 -2.34 15.57 -4.52
C ILE A 205 -3.41 14.71 -5.21
N ASP A 206 -4.48 15.34 -5.68
CA ASP A 206 -5.60 14.68 -6.37
C ASP A 206 -5.14 14.01 -7.67
N TYR A 207 -4.28 14.69 -8.44
CA TYR A 207 -3.70 14.11 -9.65
C TYR A 207 -2.83 12.88 -9.33
N ALA A 208 -2.00 12.95 -8.29
CA ALA A 208 -1.16 11.83 -7.88
C ALA A 208 -2.01 10.63 -7.37
N TYR A 209 -3.01 10.87 -6.52
CA TYR A 209 -3.94 9.82 -6.07
C TYR A 209 -4.75 9.22 -7.24
N THR A 210 -5.18 10.04 -8.19
CA THR A 210 -5.88 9.55 -9.39
C THR A 210 -5.01 8.54 -10.16
N LEU A 211 -3.75 8.88 -10.40
CA LEU A 211 -2.81 7.97 -11.08
C LEU A 211 -2.52 6.71 -10.26
N LEU A 212 -2.39 6.83 -8.94
CA LEU A 212 -2.20 5.71 -8.04
C LEU A 212 -3.39 4.74 -8.09
N LEU A 213 -4.61 5.27 -7.94
CA LEU A 213 -5.85 4.48 -7.93
C LEU A 213 -6.13 3.82 -9.29
N GLN A 214 -5.73 4.44 -10.40
CA GLN A 214 -5.78 3.80 -11.73
C GLN A 214 -4.93 2.52 -11.83
N ASN A 215 -3.92 2.36 -10.98
CA ASN A 215 -3.13 1.14 -10.89
C ASN A 215 -3.70 0.12 -9.88
N HIS A 216 -4.73 0.47 -9.11
CA HIS A 216 -5.31 -0.37 -8.05
C HIS A 216 -6.47 -1.26 -8.53
N ALA A 217 -6.85 -1.20 -9.80
CA ALA A 217 -7.69 -2.23 -10.39
C ALA A 217 -7.05 -3.60 -10.15
N HIS A 218 -7.86 -4.61 -9.79
CA HIS A 218 -7.33 -5.89 -9.30
C HIS A 218 -6.38 -6.55 -10.33
N ASP A 219 -6.77 -6.65 -11.61
CA ASP A 219 -5.91 -7.21 -12.66
C ASP A 219 -4.60 -6.44 -12.90
N SER A 220 -4.58 -5.16 -12.51
CA SER A 220 -3.39 -4.32 -12.55
C SER A 220 -2.49 -4.64 -11.36
N ILE A 221 -2.92 -4.34 -10.12
CA ILE A 221 -2.05 -4.46 -8.94
C ILE A 221 -1.70 -5.92 -8.61
N CYS A 222 -2.57 -6.89 -8.92
CA CYS A 222 -2.29 -8.31 -8.76
C CYS A 222 -1.17 -8.78 -9.71
N GLY A 223 -0.82 -8.02 -10.75
CA GLY A 223 0.27 -8.38 -11.66
C GLY A 223 -0.09 -9.53 -12.59
N CYS A 224 -1.36 -9.63 -12.99
CA CYS A 224 -1.90 -10.74 -13.76
C CYS A 224 -2.48 -10.30 -15.12
N SER A 225 -1.95 -9.22 -15.67
CA SER A 225 -2.25 -8.71 -17.00
C SER A 225 -1.08 -8.95 -17.96
N ILE A 226 -1.26 -8.55 -19.23
CA ILE A 226 -0.18 -8.56 -20.22
C ILE A 226 0.87 -7.48 -19.93
N ASP A 227 2.10 -7.67 -20.44
CA ASP A 227 3.22 -6.76 -20.20
C ASP A 227 2.96 -5.31 -20.58
N ALA A 228 2.15 -5.06 -21.64
CA ALA A 228 1.80 -3.71 -22.07
C ALA A 228 1.05 -2.93 -20.96
N VAL A 229 0.13 -3.59 -20.25
CA VAL A 229 -0.60 -3.00 -19.12
C VAL A 229 0.38 -2.64 -18.00
N HIS A 230 1.28 -3.55 -17.66
CA HIS A 230 2.25 -3.34 -16.58
C HIS A 230 3.31 -2.28 -16.91
N GLY A 231 3.72 -2.16 -18.19
CA GLY A 231 4.57 -1.07 -18.64
C GLY A 231 3.91 0.31 -18.49
N GLU A 232 2.61 0.40 -18.75
CA GLU A 232 1.84 1.62 -18.51
C GLU A 232 1.68 1.92 -17.01
N MET A 233 1.43 0.89 -16.19
CA MET A 233 1.33 1.04 -14.73
C MET A 233 2.60 1.66 -14.14
N LEU A 234 3.79 1.17 -14.51
CA LEU A 234 5.06 1.73 -14.03
C LEU A 234 5.21 3.20 -14.42
N THR A 235 4.73 3.59 -15.60
CA THR A 235 4.69 4.99 -16.01
C THR A 235 3.75 5.82 -15.13
N ARG A 236 2.57 5.29 -14.78
CA ARG A 236 1.64 5.97 -13.84
C ARG A 236 2.22 6.09 -12.44
N PHE A 237 2.87 5.04 -11.92
CA PHE A 237 3.56 5.09 -10.63
C PHE A 237 4.67 6.15 -10.63
N GLU A 238 5.51 6.20 -11.65
CA GLU A 238 6.57 7.22 -11.72
C GLU A 238 5.99 8.64 -11.79
N LYS A 239 4.92 8.86 -12.56
CA LYS A 239 4.21 10.15 -12.57
C LYS A 239 3.65 10.50 -11.19
N CYS A 240 2.97 9.57 -10.53
CA CYS A 240 2.44 9.73 -9.17
C CYS A 240 3.56 10.10 -8.18
N ARG A 241 4.63 9.31 -8.15
CA ARG A 241 5.78 9.49 -7.27
C ARG A 241 6.44 10.85 -7.47
N ARG A 242 6.71 11.25 -8.72
CA ARG A 242 7.33 12.54 -9.01
C ARG A 242 6.46 13.73 -8.63
N THR A 243 5.14 13.64 -8.85
CA THR A 243 4.19 14.68 -8.45
C THR A 243 4.18 14.84 -6.92
N ALA A 244 4.08 13.73 -6.17
CA ALA A 244 4.08 13.76 -4.71
C ALA A 244 5.41 14.23 -4.11
N LEU A 245 6.55 13.83 -4.72
CA LEU A 245 7.87 14.32 -4.35
C LEU A 245 7.98 15.83 -4.60
N ALA A 246 7.57 16.32 -5.78
CA ALA A 246 7.65 17.73 -6.09
C ALA A 246 6.82 18.59 -5.11
N TYR A 247 5.62 18.13 -4.73
CA TYR A 247 4.81 18.79 -3.70
C TYR A 247 5.55 18.89 -2.36
N SER A 248 6.14 17.77 -1.91
CA SER A 248 6.86 17.69 -0.63
C SER A 248 8.16 18.51 -0.65
N ASP A 249 8.93 18.43 -1.75
CA ASP A 249 10.20 19.13 -1.94
C ASP A 249 10.01 20.65 -1.97
N THR A 250 8.92 21.15 -2.57
CA THR A 250 8.58 22.57 -2.52
C THR A 250 8.35 23.04 -1.08
N TYR A 251 7.59 22.28 -0.28
CA TYR A 251 7.39 22.60 1.13
C TYR A 251 8.73 22.61 1.90
N PHE A 252 9.57 21.60 1.71
CA PHE A 252 10.88 21.57 2.37
C PHE A 252 11.82 22.69 1.93
N ALA A 253 11.78 23.10 0.66
CA ALA A 253 12.50 24.28 0.18
C ALA A 253 12.03 25.57 0.86
N GLU A 254 10.72 25.74 1.04
CA GLU A 254 10.15 26.91 1.71
C GLU A 254 10.55 26.96 3.19
N GLU A 255 10.43 25.85 3.92
CA GLU A 255 10.83 25.79 5.34
C GLU A 255 12.35 26.00 5.49
N TYR A 256 13.15 25.37 4.62
CA TYR A 256 14.60 25.60 4.60
C TYR A 256 14.94 27.07 4.37
N ALA A 257 14.28 27.74 3.42
CA ALA A 257 14.53 29.15 3.14
C ALA A 257 14.17 30.10 4.30
N LYS A 258 13.19 29.73 5.15
CA LYS A 258 12.82 30.51 6.35
C LYS A 258 13.88 30.39 7.46
N ASN A 259 14.52 29.24 7.58
CA ASN A 259 15.46 28.94 8.67
C ASN A 259 16.94 29.12 8.28
N TYR A 260 17.26 29.17 6.98
CA TYR A 260 18.61 29.28 6.46
C TYR A 260 19.36 30.49 7.06
N LYS A 261 20.45 30.21 7.79
CA LYS A 261 21.37 31.17 8.44
C LYS A 261 20.75 32.10 9.49
N LYS A 262 19.72 31.66 10.20
CA LYS A 262 19.13 32.40 11.32
C LYS A 262 20.08 32.42 12.54
N ASP A 263 21.17 33.22 12.48
CA ASP A 263 22.21 33.48 13.50
C ASP A 263 23.67 33.16 13.09
N GLY A 264 23.93 32.83 11.82
CA GLY A 264 25.29 32.50 11.35
C GLY A 264 25.79 31.11 11.76
N LYS A 265 24.92 30.26 12.31
CA LYS A 265 25.21 28.85 12.59
C LYS A 265 24.72 27.94 11.47
N THR A 266 25.24 26.71 11.46
CA THR A 266 24.83 25.64 10.56
C THR A 266 23.92 24.68 11.28
N TYR A 267 22.73 24.43 10.72
CA TYR A 267 21.74 23.49 11.27
C TYR A 267 21.46 22.36 10.29
N LEU A 268 21.19 21.18 10.83
CA LEU A 268 20.62 20.04 10.13
C LEU A 268 19.22 19.78 10.69
N GLU A 269 18.21 20.00 9.87
CA GLU A 269 16.80 19.82 10.25
C GLU A 269 16.29 18.50 9.65
N ILE A 270 15.79 17.60 10.49
CA ILE A 270 15.24 16.30 10.08
C ILE A 270 13.76 16.28 10.42
N TYR A 271 12.92 16.09 9.40
CA TYR A 271 11.47 15.96 9.59
C TYR A 271 11.08 14.49 9.75
N ASN A 272 10.40 14.14 10.85
CA ASN A 272 9.78 12.84 11.02
C ASN A 272 8.28 12.93 10.65
N PRO A 273 7.85 12.30 9.55
CA PRO A 273 6.47 12.33 9.12
C PRO A 273 5.49 11.49 9.96
N LEU A 274 6.00 10.60 10.82
CA LEU A 274 5.15 9.66 11.54
C LEU A 274 4.60 10.26 12.83
N PRO A 275 3.39 9.85 13.27
CA PRO A 275 2.78 10.30 14.52
C PRO A 275 3.40 9.67 15.77
N VAL A 276 4.55 9.01 15.62
CA VAL A 276 5.26 8.34 16.70
C VAL A 276 6.70 8.84 16.76
N GLU A 277 7.17 8.98 17.99
CA GLU A 277 8.59 9.18 18.28
C GLU A 277 9.38 7.97 17.80
N ARG A 278 10.57 8.19 17.25
CA ARG A 278 11.42 7.10 16.79
C ARG A 278 12.88 7.36 17.14
N GLU A 279 13.60 6.29 17.38
CA GLU A 279 15.05 6.30 17.52
C GLU A 279 15.64 5.44 16.41
N GLU A 280 16.43 6.05 15.53
CA GLU A 280 17.03 5.35 14.40
C GLU A 280 18.41 5.90 14.04
N THR A 281 19.19 5.08 13.34
CA THR A 281 20.44 5.52 12.73
C THR A 281 20.14 6.17 11.39
N LEU A 282 20.33 7.48 11.32
CA LEU A 282 20.13 8.26 10.10
C LEU A 282 21.40 8.28 9.25
N THR A 283 21.21 8.52 7.96
CA THR A 283 22.28 8.96 7.05
C THR A 283 21.88 10.31 6.48
N ALA A 284 22.69 11.35 6.73
CA ALA A 284 22.42 12.71 6.30
C ALA A 284 23.56 13.25 5.46
N THR A 285 23.22 14.06 4.46
CA THR A 285 24.18 14.84 3.68
C THR A 285 24.23 16.26 4.23
N ILE A 286 25.39 16.65 4.74
CA ILE A 286 25.66 18.02 5.21
C ILE A 286 26.39 18.77 4.11
N ARG A 287 25.89 19.94 3.78
CA ARG A 287 26.54 20.89 2.88
C ARG A 287 27.10 22.03 3.71
N PHE A 288 28.36 22.35 3.48
CA PHE A 288 29.04 23.44 4.16
C PHE A 288 29.12 24.66 3.27
N ASP A 289 28.83 25.81 3.86
CA ASP A 289 29.08 27.10 3.24
C ASP A 289 30.59 27.30 2.97
N ALA A 290 30.91 28.16 2.01
CA ALA A 290 32.29 28.44 1.61
C ALA A 290 33.15 29.03 2.75
N ASP A 291 32.52 29.68 3.73
CA ASP A 291 33.16 30.27 4.91
C ASP A 291 33.19 29.32 6.13
N PHE A 292 32.59 28.13 6.05
CA PHE A 292 32.67 27.16 7.15
C PHE A 292 34.13 26.72 7.36
N PRO A 293 34.65 26.75 8.61
CA PRO A 293 36.04 26.43 8.89
C PRO A 293 36.48 25.08 8.33
N VAL A 294 37.48 25.12 7.45
CA VAL A 294 38.19 23.93 6.99
C VAL A 294 39.39 23.74 7.89
N ARG A 295 39.56 22.53 8.41
CA ARG A 295 40.71 22.20 9.23
C ARG A 295 41.97 22.27 8.39
N GLU A 296 42.95 23.05 8.85
CA GLU A 296 44.30 23.01 8.29
C GLU A 296 45.09 21.82 8.86
N LEU A 297 45.41 20.85 8.01
CA LEU A 297 46.26 19.71 8.34
C LEU A 297 47.68 19.98 7.79
N PRO A 298 48.67 20.37 8.62
CA PRO A 298 49.97 20.85 8.13
C PRO A 298 50.73 19.82 7.29
N TYR A 299 50.57 18.54 7.65
CA TYR A 299 51.29 17.42 7.05
C TYR A 299 50.45 16.58 6.07
N ILE A 300 49.14 16.84 5.96
CA ILE A 300 48.22 16.06 5.11
C ILE A 300 47.39 17.03 4.26
N LYS A 301 48.06 17.69 3.31
CA LYS A 301 47.47 18.75 2.45
C LYS A 301 46.30 18.28 1.57
N TYR A 302 46.14 16.98 1.36
CA TYR A 302 45.08 16.39 0.54
C TYR A 302 43.84 15.96 1.33
N GLU A 303 43.88 15.96 2.67
CA GLU A 303 42.75 15.55 3.53
C GLU A 303 42.13 16.73 4.30
N GLN A 304 42.37 17.95 3.83
CA GLN A 304 41.73 19.16 4.36
C GLN A 304 40.23 18.99 4.23
N ARG A 305 39.49 19.13 5.34
CA ARG A 305 38.03 18.97 5.36
C ARG A 305 37.39 19.77 6.47
N ASN A 306 36.09 20.03 6.35
CA ASN A 306 35.31 20.62 7.42
C ASN A 306 35.33 19.63 8.60
N SER A 307 35.72 20.14 9.77
CA SER A 307 35.76 19.36 10.99
C SER A 307 34.73 19.95 11.95
N PHE A 308 33.86 19.11 12.49
CA PHE A 308 32.67 19.55 13.20
C PHE A 308 32.21 18.54 14.25
N ARG A 309 31.29 18.99 15.10
CA ARG A 309 30.53 18.18 16.06
C ARG A 309 29.05 18.47 15.87
N ILE A 310 28.22 17.47 16.12
CA ILE A 310 26.76 17.56 16.02
C ILE A 310 26.22 17.68 17.44
N PHE A 311 25.31 18.62 17.68
CA PHE A 311 24.63 18.80 18.96
C PHE A 311 23.12 18.77 18.77
N ASP A 312 22.41 18.16 19.72
CA ASP A 312 20.95 18.24 19.78
C ASP A 312 20.48 19.60 20.36
N GLU A 313 19.16 19.79 20.39
CA GLU A 313 18.52 21.01 20.93
C GLU A 313 18.82 21.28 22.42
N ASN A 314 19.21 20.25 23.18
CA ASN A 314 19.60 20.37 24.59
C ASN A 314 21.10 20.64 24.76
N GLY A 315 21.85 20.75 23.65
CA GLY A 315 23.29 20.96 23.65
C GLY A 315 24.11 19.69 23.95
N ARG A 316 23.50 18.51 23.90
CA ARG A 316 24.20 17.23 24.03
C ARG A 316 24.90 16.88 22.72
N GLU A 317 26.17 16.46 22.81
CA GLU A 317 26.92 16.00 21.63
C GLU A 317 26.37 14.66 21.12
N ILE A 318 26.17 14.58 19.81
CA ILE A 318 25.76 13.39 19.08
C ILE A 318 26.97 12.87 18.29
N HIS A 319 27.39 11.65 18.62
CA HIS A 319 28.47 10.98 17.91
C HIS A 319 28.01 10.56 16.51
N TYR A 320 28.90 10.71 15.52
CA TYR A 320 28.60 10.39 14.13
C TYR A 320 29.77 9.66 13.46
N THR A 321 29.45 8.85 12.46
CA THR A 321 30.41 8.24 11.54
C THR A 321 30.43 9.04 10.25
N LEU A 322 31.62 9.49 9.84
CA LEU A 322 31.81 10.10 8.53
C LEU A 322 31.89 9.00 7.46
N LEU A 323 30.88 8.92 6.59
CA LEU A 323 30.80 7.93 5.51
C LEU A 323 31.53 8.39 4.26
N SER A 324 31.40 9.67 3.91
CA SER A 324 32.13 10.28 2.80
C SER A 324 32.34 11.78 3.02
N ALA A 325 33.38 12.33 2.40
CA ALA A 325 33.66 13.76 2.38
C ALA A 325 34.18 14.14 1.00
N ALA A 326 33.59 15.16 0.40
CA ALA A 326 33.97 15.73 -0.88
C ALA A 326 34.08 17.25 -0.75
N ARG A 327 35.03 17.85 -1.49
CA ARG A 327 35.27 19.29 -1.46
C ARG A 327 35.14 19.91 -2.83
N GLY A 328 34.66 21.15 -2.86
CA GLY A 328 34.52 21.94 -4.08
C GLY A 328 33.65 21.27 -5.15
N VAL A 329 32.66 20.47 -4.74
CA VAL A 329 31.76 19.79 -5.68
C VAL A 329 30.61 20.71 -6.05
N LYS A 330 30.15 20.62 -7.31
CA LYS A 330 28.91 21.29 -7.72
C LYS A 330 27.74 20.50 -7.16
N ALA A 331 27.03 21.08 -6.20
CA ALA A 331 25.85 20.49 -5.59
C ALA A 331 24.70 21.52 -5.58
N LEU A 332 23.46 21.03 -5.68
CA LEU A 332 22.28 21.86 -5.47
C LEU A 332 22.33 22.45 -4.05
N ASP A 333 22.31 23.78 -3.97
CA ASP A 333 22.43 24.54 -2.72
C ASP A 333 21.17 24.48 -1.86
N ARG A 334 20.01 24.30 -2.51
CA ARG A 334 18.69 24.11 -1.90
C ARG A 334 17.82 23.26 -2.82
N PRO A 335 16.74 22.63 -2.33
CA PRO A 335 15.75 22.04 -3.22
C PRO A 335 15.24 23.13 -4.19
N ALA A 336 15.20 22.81 -5.49
CA ALA A 336 14.91 23.74 -6.60
C ALA A 336 15.89 24.94 -6.80
N GLY A 337 17.11 24.90 -6.25
CA GLY A 337 18.16 25.92 -6.45
C GLY A 337 19.08 25.70 -7.65
N ASN A 338 20.04 26.60 -7.86
CA ASN A 338 21.16 26.36 -8.79
C ASN A 338 22.27 25.59 -8.09
N ALA A 339 23.05 24.82 -8.86
CA ALA A 339 24.22 24.15 -8.32
C ALA A 339 25.30 25.17 -7.94
N GLN A 340 25.73 25.14 -6.68
CA GLN A 340 26.84 25.93 -6.17
C GLN A 340 28.00 25.01 -5.77
N THR A 341 29.21 25.56 -5.81
CA THR A 341 30.40 24.87 -5.31
C THR A 341 30.32 24.83 -3.79
N SER A 342 30.27 23.64 -3.21
CA SER A 342 30.21 23.43 -1.75
C SER A 342 31.06 22.23 -1.34
N ASP A 343 31.44 22.20 -0.06
CA ASP A 343 31.99 21.01 0.57
C ASP A 343 30.81 20.16 1.09
N VAL A 344 30.80 18.87 0.77
CA VAL A 344 29.67 17.97 1.01
C VAL A 344 30.14 16.74 1.77
N HIS A 345 29.55 16.48 2.92
CA HIS A 345 29.91 15.35 3.78
C HIS A 345 28.67 14.50 4.04
N VAL A 346 28.80 13.18 3.93
CA VAL A 346 27.75 12.24 4.31
C VAL A 346 28.12 11.64 5.66
N VAL A 347 27.23 11.79 6.62
CA VAL A 347 27.39 11.30 7.99
C VAL A 347 26.28 10.34 8.35
N SER A 348 26.58 9.41 9.26
CA SER A 348 25.58 8.57 9.90
C SER A 348 25.64 8.70 11.41
N PHE A 349 24.49 8.87 12.05
CA PHE A 349 24.38 9.07 13.50
C PHE A 349 23.02 8.59 14.01
N ALA A 350 22.99 8.16 15.26
CA ALA A 350 21.73 7.82 15.94
C ALA A 350 21.02 9.10 16.38
N ALA A 351 19.72 9.16 16.10
CA ALA A 351 18.89 10.31 16.42
C ALA A 351 17.54 9.86 16.99
N LYS A 352 17.09 10.59 18.00
CA LYS A 352 15.74 10.49 18.53
C LYS A 352 14.90 11.60 17.87
N LEU A 353 13.92 11.21 17.06
CA LEU A 353 13.11 12.12 16.26
C LEU A 353 11.72 12.31 16.85
N LEU A 354 11.30 13.57 16.93
CA LEU A 354 10.00 13.97 17.45
C LEU A 354 8.86 13.52 16.50
N PRO A 355 7.67 13.15 17.00
CA PRO A 355 6.54 12.78 16.15
C PRO A 355 6.01 14.00 15.37
N CYS A 356 5.71 13.82 14.08
CA CYS A 356 5.15 14.85 13.18
C CYS A 356 5.85 16.22 13.26
N ALA A 357 7.17 16.23 13.44
CA ALA A 357 7.92 17.44 13.74
C ALA A 357 9.34 17.41 13.18
N TYR A 358 9.95 18.60 13.16
CA TYR A 358 11.37 18.75 12.89
C TYR A 358 12.17 18.52 14.18
N THR A 359 13.22 17.73 14.07
CA THR A 359 14.31 17.65 15.04
C THR A 359 15.51 18.40 14.47
N VAL A 360 16.03 19.36 15.23
CA VAL A 360 17.09 20.26 14.79
C VAL A 360 18.40 19.88 15.45
N PHE A 361 19.45 19.76 14.65
CA PHE A 361 20.80 19.52 15.11
C PHE A 361 21.71 20.68 14.73
N GLU A 362 22.48 21.19 15.69
CA GLU A 362 23.46 22.24 15.44
C GLU A 362 24.81 21.62 15.06
N ILE A 363 25.37 22.08 13.94
CA ILE A 363 26.69 21.68 13.45
C ILE A 363 27.69 22.75 13.81
N ARG A 364 28.55 22.45 14.79
CA ARG A 364 29.57 23.38 15.27
C ARG A 364 30.94 23.05 14.70
N PRO A 365 31.71 24.05 14.23
CA PRO A 365 33.08 23.82 13.80
C PRO A 365 33.94 23.29 14.97
N TYR A 366 34.89 22.43 14.65
CA TYR A 366 35.78 21.82 15.64
C TYR A 366 37.21 21.73 15.12
N GLU A 367 38.16 22.32 15.85
CA GLU A 367 39.55 22.50 15.42
C GLU A 367 40.36 21.19 15.31
N ARG A 368 39.95 20.16 16.05
CA ARG A 368 40.64 18.86 16.11
C ARG A 368 39.91 17.81 15.27
N PRO A 369 40.58 16.72 14.84
CA PRO A 369 39.88 15.64 14.17
C PRO A 369 38.81 15.03 15.08
N CYS A 370 37.59 14.96 14.58
CA CYS A 370 36.51 14.21 15.21
C CYS A 370 36.62 12.73 14.79
N ARG A 371 36.87 11.84 15.76
CA ARG A 371 36.89 10.38 15.59
C ARG A 371 36.36 9.72 16.85
N TYR A 372 35.34 8.88 16.69
CA TYR A 372 34.79 8.06 17.77
C TYR A 372 35.31 6.63 17.61
N THR A 373 35.80 6.03 18.70
CA THR A 373 36.44 4.69 18.69
C THR A 373 35.54 3.57 19.21
N GLU A 374 34.35 3.92 19.69
CA GLU A 374 33.34 2.96 20.15
C GLU A 374 32.90 2.06 18.98
N ARG A 375 32.74 0.77 19.26
CA ARG A 375 32.31 -0.23 18.27
C ARG A 375 31.28 -1.14 18.91
N LEU A 376 30.23 -1.45 18.15
CA LEU A 376 29.26 -2.50 18.49
C LEU A 376 29.81 -3.91 18.13
N SER A 377 30.78 -3.97 17.23
CA SER A 377 31.38 -5.21 16.74
C SER A 377 32.45 -5.72 17.72
N ASP A 378 32.30 -6.99 18.11
CA ASP A 378 33.27 -7.76 18.90
C ASP A 378 34.16 -8.64 17.99
N SER A 379 33.74 -8.91 16.76
CA SER A 379 34.54 -9.58 15.73
C SER A 379 34.14 -9.13 14.31
N PRO A 380 34.90 -9.51 13.25
CA PRO A 380 34.51 -9.22 11.87
C PRO A 380 33.13 -9.74 11.44
N VAL A 381 32.57 -10.71 12.17
CA VAL A 381 31.30 -11.38 11.83
C VAL A 381 30.27 -11.31 12.96
N SER A 382 30.50 -10.49 13.98
CA SER A 382 29.57 -10.37 15.10
C SER A 382 29.54 -8.97 15.69
N CYS A 383 28.39 -8.63 16.25
CA CYS A 383 28.18 -7.42 17.02
C CYS A 383 27.13 -7.65 18.11
N ARG A 384 27.15 -6.79 19.12
CA ARG A 384 26.23 -6.85 20.25
C ARG A 384 25.84 -5.45 20.68
N ASN A 385 24.57 -5.28 21.02
CA ASN A 385 24.09 -4.12 21.77
C ASN A 385 23.34 -4.61 23.02
N GLU A 386 22.62 -3.71 23.70
CA GLU A 386 21.85 -4.01 24.90
C GLU A 386 20.69 -5.00 24.64
N LYS A 387 20.11 -5.00 23.44
CA LYS A 387 18.93 -5.82 23.10
C LYS A 387 19.29 -7.17 22.50
N ILE A 388 20.26 -7.21 21.58
CA ILE A 388 20.57 -8.41 20.80
C ILE A 388 22.07 -8.67 20.70
N ALA A 389 22.41 -9.94 20.53
CA ALA A 389 23.68 -10.39 19.99
C ALA A 389 23.46 -10.94 18.58
N PHE A 390 24.25 -10.45 17.63
CA PHE A 390 24.18 -10.80 16.22
C PHE A 390 25.49 -11.46 15.78
N SER A 391 25.39 -12.53 14.99
CA SER A 391 26.54 -13.12 14.31
C SER A 391 26.18 -13.69 12.95
N VAL A 392 27.13 -13.66 12.02
CA VAL A 392 27.02 -14.31 10.72
C VAL A 392 27.68 -15.69 10.78
N ASN A 393 26.93 -16.73 10.43
CA ASN A 393 27.41 -18.10 10.36
C ASN A 393 28.34 -18.30 9.15
N PRO A 394 29.18 -19.35 9.13
CA PRO A 394 30.07 -19.64 8.00
C PRO A 394 29.36 -19.85 6.65
N ASP A 395 28.09 -20.26 6.68
CA ASP A 395 27.25 -20.44 5.48
C ASP A 395 26.55 -19.14 5.03
N GLY A 396 26.82 -18.02 5.71
CA GLY A 396 26.24 -16.70 5.43
C GLY A 396 24.87 -16.47 6.09
N THR A 397 24.28 -17.47 6.74
CA THR A 397 23.04 -17.26 7.51
C THR A 397 23.29 -16.44 8.76
N VAL A 398 22.23 -15.84 9.29
CA VAL A 398 22.30 -14.95 10.45
C VAL A 398 21.80 -15.66 11.70
N LYS A 399 22.49 -15.41 12.82
CA LYS A 399 22.09 -15.83 14.16
C LYS A 399 21.85 -14.61 15.03
N ILE A 400 20.69 -14.55 15.67
CA ILE A 400 20.30 -13.48 16.59
C ILE A 400 19.93 -14.11 17.94
N THR A 401 20.51 -13.60 19.01
CA THR A 401 20.10 -13.93 20.38
C THR A 401 19.51 -12.69 21.03
N ASP A 402 18.28 -12.80 21.51
CA ASP A 402 17.66 -11.80 22.36
C ASP A 402 18.32 -11.86 23.75
N ASN A 403 18.91 -10.75 24.18
CA ASN A 403 19.64 -10.69 25.45
C ASN A 403 18.70 -10.67 26.67
N GLU A 404 17.44 -10.25 26.52
CA GLU A 404 16.46 -10.21 27.60
C GLU A 404 15.88 -11.60 27.86
N THR A 405 15.44 -12.28 26.80
CA THR A 405 14.80 -13.59 26.92
C THR A 405 15.80 -14.75 26.87
N GLY A 406 17.01 -14.52 26.35
CA GLY A 406 18.01 -15.55 26.08
C GLY A 406 17.68 -16.46 24.90
N ILE A 407 16.58 -16.20 24.17
CA ILE A 407 16.16 -17.00 23.03
C ILE A 407 17.09 -16.73 21.84
N THR A 408 17.57 -17.81 21.23
CA THR A 408 18.41 -17.76 20.03
C THR A 408 17.61 -18.22 18.81
N TYR A 409 17.60 -17.37 17.79
CA TYR A 409 17.08 -17.64 16.46
C TYR A 409 18.28 -17.84 15.53
N ASP A 410 18.43 -19.05 15.01
CA ASP A 410 19.58 -19.43 14.16
C ASP A 410 19.11 -19.67 12.72
N ARG A 411 20.06 -19.60 11.79
CA ARG A 411 19.85 -19.78 10.35
C ARG A 411 18.82 -18.82 9.72
N LEU A 412 18.68 -17.62 10.26
CA LEU A 412 17.89 -16.56 9.66
C LEU A 412 18.51 -16.09 8.34
N HIS A 413 17.72 -15.39 7.52
CA HIS A 413 18.19 -14.84 6.24
C HIS A 413 18.71 -15.91 5.26
N SER A 414 18.14 -17.12 5.30
CA SER A 414 18.38 -18.15 4.30
C SER A 414 17.64 -17.84 3.00
N PHE A 415 18.28 -18.09 1.86
CA PHE A 415 17.67 -17.95 0.54
C PHE A 415 17.32 -19.33 -0.03
N THR A 416 16.21 -19.43 -0.73
CA THR A 416 15.80 -20.64 -1.46
C THR A 416 15.30 -20.22 -2.84
N ASP A 417 15.73 -20.96 -3.85
CA ASP A 417 15.36 -20.77 -5.25
C ASP A 417 14.72 -22.07 -5.74
N CYS A 418 13.55 -21.97 -6.37
CA CYS A 418 12.77 -23.10 -6.86
C CYS A 418 12.25 -22.79 -8.26
N GLY A 419 12.10 -23.81 -9.09
CA GLY A 419 11.44 -23.66 -10.38
C GLY A 419 9.97 -23.30 -10.19
N GLU A 420 9.47 -22.40 -11.02
CA GLU A 420 8.07 -21.96 -11.06
C GLU A 420 7.58 -22.11 -12.51
N ILE A 421 6.45 -22.78 -12.70
CA ILE A 421 5.85 -23.07 -14.03
C ILE A 421 4.39 -22.61 -14.16
N GLY A 422 3.91 -21.84 -13.19
CA GLY A 422 2.59 -21.24 -13.15
C GLY A 422 2.51 -19.93 -13.93
N ASP A 423 1.65 -19.03 -13.46
CA ASP A 423 1.30 -17.78 -14.13
C ASP A 423 1.13 -16.60 -13.14
N GLY A 424 0.60 -15.47 -13.63
CA GLY A 424 0.40 -14.27 -12.80
C GLY A 424 -0.62 -14.44 -11.67
N TRP A 425 -1.39 -15.53 -11.65
CA TRP A 425 -2.42 -15.84 -10.65
C TRP A 425 -2.01 -16.97 -9.70
N PHE A 426 -1.31 -17.99 -10.19
CA PHE A 426 -1.00 -19.21 -9.45
C PHE A 426 0.45 -19.68 -9.62
N HIS A 427 1.09 -20.03 -8.50
CA HIS A 427 2.30 -20.88 -8.44
C HIS A 427 1.97 -22.36 -8.68
N ILE A 428 2.89 -23.11 -9.31
CA ILE A 428 2.77 -24.56 -9.60
C ILE A 428 4.01 -25.34 -9.18
#